data_AF-A0AAV8VVF9-F1
#
_entry.id   AF-A0AAV8VVF9-F1
#
_cell.length_a   1.000
_cell.length_b   1.000
_cell.length_c   1.000
_cell.angle_alpha   90.00
_cell.angle_beta   90.00
_cell.angle_gamma   90.00
#
_symmetry.space_group_name_H-M   'P 1'
#
loop_
_entity.id
_entity.type
_entity.pdbx_description
1 polymer ?
#
loop_
_entity_poly.entity_id
_entity_poly.type
_entity_poly.pdbx_seq_one_letter_code
_entity_poly.pdbx_strand_id
1 'polypeptide(L)'
;MGERYYILLLMLLLKLLKVHGDHSVHILSENLEQYVTSTTLEWVPSNGYDDSLLSNAVIAAYQTVEEPTPNEPGEDEGQETSLNTINKPVYVCRAKINSVWVSGQLRPMKYVCVVSLYRKVSEYKQFEILMSIEGSSRLSWIHKNKYTLISQGAVTSGDNILKTYIARRSANSHNREGSLTHIVGKYTPSENLGVFHLVDQNNYELQFEDGEILVETEPITYEVKSIKFDRFRGRHPKSFKELGQAILKNEEKGLQHVASVISYKYEYSVFWGKGHGLLTGLPFVVILPNGTQTKGAWAVPRQEVKSEVAPIEKYLEPGTAVNVTLCGNLTESEIPYNATIVAIYKDGEKREIAVRDTKRETKMLDIVAYYSPIYYLHNNSHVPTTTTTTTTTTTRTTSTTSKTTSTTQEITPIIVPEVITTHKTVDDKHTHNTNNMMSDGQKVGENHLSDKKPDASTIPDGASPMGVLSVVIVLLISFVIMRVT
;
A
#
# COMPACT_ATOMS: atom_id res chain seq x y z
N MET A 1 -37.96 33.40 15.62
CA MET A 1 -37.68 31.96 15.43
C MET A 1 -36.49 31.68 14.51
N GLY A 2 -36.21 32.50 13.48
CA GLY A 2 -35.09 32.27 12.55
C GLY A 2 -33.67 32.35 13.16
N GLU A 3 -33.39 33.29 14.06
CA GLU A 3 -32.03 33.48 14.61
C GLU A 3 -31.53 32.32 15.47
N ARG A 4 -32.43 31.69 16.24
CA ARG A 4 -32.08 30.52 17.06
C ARG A 4 -31.73 29.29 16.21
N TYR A 5 -32.31 29.19 15.02
CA TYR A 5 -32.03 28.11 14.08
C TYR A 5 -30.66 28.27 13.41
N TYR A 6 -30.27 29.51 13.09
CA TYR A 6 -28.94 29.81 12.54
C TYR A 6 -27.80 29.51 13.52
N ILE A 7 -27.96 29.84 14.81
CA ILE A 7 -26.95 29.54 15.83
C ILE A 7 -26.80 28.03 16.05
N LEU A 8 -27.91 27.28 16.06
CA LEU A 8 -27.89 25.81 16.15
C LEU A 8 -27.24 25.15 14.94
N LEU A 9 -27.54 25.64 13.73
CA LEU A 9 -26.94 25.16 12.49
C LEU A 9 -25.43 25.46 12.44
N LEU A 10 -25.01 26.66 12.86
CA LEU A 10 -23.60 27.06 12.94
C LEU A 10 -22.83 26.19 13.95
N MET A 11 -23.42 25.91 15.12
CA MET A 11 -22.83 25.02 16.12
C MET A 11 -22.73 23.57 15.62
N LEU A 12 -23.70 23.09 14.83
CA LEU A 12 -23.66 21.77 14.20
C LEU A 12 -22.58 21.69 13.10
N LEU A 13 -22.43 22.74 12.28
CA LEU A 13 -21.37 22.86 11.28
C LEU A 13 -19.97 22.94 11.92
N LEU A 14 -19.82 23.64 13.05
CA LEU A 14 -18.55 23.65 13.81
C LEU A 14 -18.21 22.28 14.42
N LYS A 15 -19.21 21.43 14.74
CA LYS A 15 -18.95 20.05 15.17
C LYS A 15 -18.53 19.12 14.04
N LEU A 16 -18.92 19.43 12.79
CA LEU A 16 -18.50 18.70 11.59
C LEU A 16 -17.09 19.10 11.12
N LEU A 17 -16.58 20.25 11.56
CA LEU A 17 -15.19 20.70 11.35
C LEU A 17 -14.20 20.09 12.35
N LYS A 18 -14.43 18.85 12.81
CA LYS A 18 -13.33 18.06 13.36
C LYS A 18 -12.48 17.51 12.22
N VAL A 19 -11.70 18.40 11.61
CA VAL A 19 -10.53 18.03 10.83
C VAL A 19 -9.62 17.25 11.78
N HIS A 20 -9.65 15.92 11.70
CA HIS A 20 -8.69 15.09 12.44
C HIS A 20 -7.34 15.26 11.74
N GLY A 21 -6.38 15.77 12.53
CA GLY A 21 -5.05 16.17 12.07
C GLY A 21 -4.16 14.98 11.74
N ASP A 22 -3.12 15.27 10.95
CA ASP A 22 -2.09 14.38 10.41
C ASP A 22 -1.88 13.04 11.13
N HIS A 23 -2.54 12.00 10.61
CA HIS A 23 -2.20 10.59 10.87
C HIS A 23 -1.00 10.12 10.03
N SER A 24 -0.47 11.00 9.18
CA SER A 24 0.67 10.75 8.30
C SER A 24 1.96 10.60 9.13
N VAL A 25 2.76 9.60 8.79
CA VAL A 25 4.10 9.40 9.33
C VAL A 25 5.09 9.99 8.33
N HIS A 26 6.04 10.79 8.79
CA HIS A 26 7.08 11.34 7.92
C HIS A 26 8.43 10.68 8.18
N ILE A 27 9.17 10.44 7.10
CA ILE A 27 10.50 9.85 7.11
C ILE A 27 11.48 10.78 6.41
N LEU A 28 12.76 10.68 6.78
CA LEU A 28 13.83 11.44 6.13
C LEU A 28 14.09 10.88 4.72
N SER A 29 14.02 11.72 3.69
CA SER A 29 14.25 11.28 2.30
C SER A 29 15.74 11.06 1.97
N GLU A 30 16.03 10.51 0.79
CA GLU A 30 17.40 10.19 0.33
C GLU A 30 18.32 11.42 0.23
N ASN A 31 17.75 12.62 0.00
CA ASN A 31 18.53 13.86 -0.04
C ASN A 31 18.92 14.37 1.36
N LEU A 32 18.46 13.72 2.44
CA LEU A 32 18.71 14.05 3.84
C LEU A 32 18.26 15.45 4.29
N GLU A 33 17.52 16.18 3.44
CA GLU A 33 17.05 17.54 3.72
C GLU A 33 15.53 17.61 3.83
N GLN A 34 14.83 16.80 3.03
CA GLN A 34 13.38 16.81 2.91
C GLN A 34 12.75 15.64 3.66
N TYR A 35 11.57 15.90 4.22
CA TYR A 35 10.71 14.87 4.80
C TYR A 35 9.66 14.45 3.79
N VAL A 36 9.47 13.15 3.67
CA VAL A 36 8.45 12.56 2.81
C VAL A 36 7.49 11.75 3.67
N THR A 37 6.23 11.71 3.24
CA THR A 37 5.21 10.92 3.92
C THR A 37 5.40 9.45 3.60
N SER A 38 5.53 8.62 4.63
CA SER A 38 5.54 7.16 4.51
C SER A 38 4.19 6.67 4.01
N THR A 39 4.21 5.71 3.08
CA THR A 39 3.01 5.01 2.64
C THR A 39 2.80 3.68 3.34
N THR A 40 3.75 3.26 4.20
CA THR A 40 3.71 1.96 4.90
C THR A 40 3.48 2.10 6.40
N LEU A 41 3.62 3.31 6.95
CA LEU A 41 3.41 3.63 8.35
C LEU A 41 2.26 4.64 8.53
N GLU A 42 1.52 4.50 9.63
CA GLU A 42 0.46 5.43 10.02
C GLU A 42 0.43 5.63 11.54
N TRP A 43 0.03 6.83 11.97
CA TRP A 43 -0.26 7.12 13.36
C TRP A 43 -1.75 6.93 13.65
N VAL A 44 -2.08 5.90 14.42
CA VAL A 44 -3.47 5.56 14.72
C VAL A 44 -3.84 5.99 16.14
N PRO A 45 -4.88 6.82 16.32
CA PRO A 45 -5.34 7.22 17.64
C PRO A 45 -5.85 6.00 18.40
N SER A 46 -5.38 5.84 19.64
CA SER A 46 -5.74 4.70 20.48
C SER A 46 -5.91 5.13 21.92
N ASN A 47 -6.74 4.37 22.64
CA ASN A 47 -6.89 4.42 24.09
C ASN A 47 -6.17 3.23 24.77
N GLY A 48 -5.47 2.39 24.00
CA GLY A 48 -4.60 1.31 24.47
C GLY A 48 -5.25 -0.08 24.63
N TYR A 49 -6.57 -0.22 24.57
CA TYR A 49 -7.26 -1.48 24.92
C TYR A 49 -7.53 -2.43 23.74
N ASP A 50 -7.24 -2.03 22.50
CA ASP A 50 -7.60 -2.81 21.33
C ASP A 50 -6.44 -3.71 20.87
N ASP A 51 -6.46 -4.98 21.31
CA ASP A 51 -5.45 -5.98 20.93
C ASP A 51 -5.39 -6.22 19.42
N SER A 52 -6.51 -6.05 18.69
CA SER A 52 -6.53 -6.24 17.24
C SER A 52 -5.71 -5.15 16.53
N LEU A 53 -5.79 -3.93 17.06
CA LEU A 53 -4.99 -2.79 16.61
C LEU A 53 -3.52 -2.99 16.94
N LEU A 54 -3.17 -3.58 18.09
CA LEU A 54 -1.77 -3.78 18.49
C LEU A 54 -1.03 -4.85 17.65
N SER A 55 -1.73 -5.69 16.90
CA SER A 55 -1.12 -6.76 16.09
C SER A 55 -0.08 -6.26 15.06
N ASN A 56 -0.30 -5.07 14.50
CA ASN A 56 0.60 -4.44 13.52
C ASN A 56 1.35 -3.23 14.10
N ALA A 57 1.32 -3.05 15.42
CA ALA A 57 1.99 -1.92 16.09
C ALA A 57 3.51 -2.11 16.12
N VAL A 58 4.24 -1.00 16.01
CA VAL A 58 5.70 -1.03 16.00
C VAL A 58 6.22 -1.29 17.41
N ILE A 59 6.88 -2.44 17.60
CA ILE A 59 7.49 -2.85 18.87
C ILE A 59 8.80 -2.09 19.05
N ALA A 60 8.91 -1.36 20.16
CA ALA A 60 10.10 -0.61 20.53
C ALA A 60 10.99 -1.38 21.51
N ALA A 61 10.37 -2.06 22.47
CA ALA A 61 11.04 -2.79 23.55
C ALA A 61 10.14 -3.92 24.08
N TYR A 62 10.66 -4.70 25.01
CA TYR A 62 9.87 -5.59 25.88
C TYR A 62 10.00 -5.17 27.33
N GLN A 63 8.91 -5.33 28.09
CA GLN A 63 8.84 -5.14 29.53
C GLN A 63 8.59 -6.49 30.21
N THR A 64 9.41 -6.81 31.20
CA THR A 64 9.25 -8.00 32.03
C THR A 64 8.11 -7.80 33.01
N VAL A 65 7.18 -8.74 33.05
CA VAL A 65 5.94 -8.73 33.82
C VAL A 65 5.82 -10.03 34.59
N GLU A 66 5.46 -9.95 35.87
CA GLU A 66 5.09 -11.13 36.65
C GLU A 66 3.61 -11.48 36.37
N GLU A 67 3.34 -12.71 35.97
CA GLU A 67 1.97 -13.22 35.96
C GLU A 67 1.65 -13.88 37.31
N PRO A 68 0.49 -13.57 37.91
CA PRO A 68 0.03 -14.32 39.07
C PRO A 68 -0.32 -15.73 38.59
N THR A 69 0.43 -16.74 39.06
CA THR A 69 0.07 -18.14 38.88
C THR A 69 -1.34 -18.39 39.43
N PRO A 70 -2.27 -18.97 38.67
CA PRO A 70 -3.53 -19.43 39.23
C PRO A 70 -3.22 -20.48 40.29
N ASN A 71 -3.60 -20.20 41.54
CA ASN A 71 -3.34 -21.00 42.72
C ASN A 71 -3.49 -22.51 42.47
N GLU A 72 -2.37 -23.24 42.35
CA GLU A 72 -2.35 -24.65 42.70
C GLU A 72 -2.12 -24.73 44.22
N PRO A 73 -3.03 -25.32 45.00
CA PRO A 73 -2.79 -25.56 46.41
C PRO A 73 -1.86 -26.78 46.52
N GLY A 74 -0.57 -26.52 46.77
CA GLY A 74 0.41 -27.57 46.98
C GLY A 74 1.60 -27.04 47.78
N GLU A 75 1.68 -27.51 49.02
CA GLU A 75 2.77 -27.32 49.97
C GLU A 75 4.12 -27.76 49.37
N ASP A 76 5.15 -26.92 49.45
CA ASP A 76 6.45 -27.32 50.01
C ASP A 76 7.40 -26.12 50.15
N GLU A 77 7.98 -26.02 51.34
CA GLU A 77 8.96 -25.01 51.73
C GLU A 77 10.34 -25.33 51.10
N GLY A 78 10.99 -24.33 50.51
CA GLY A 78 12.46 -24.32 50.39
C GLY A 78 13.10 -24.40 49.00
N GLN A 79 12.40 -24.04 47.91
CA GLN A 79 13.02 -23.94 46.59
C GLN A 79 12.76 -22.54 45.99
N GLU A 80 13.83 -21.86 45.55
CA GLU A 80 13.78 -20.54 44.91
C GLU A 80 12.63 -20.50 43.91
N THR A 81 11.59 -19.74 44.24
CA THR A 81 10.41 -19.55 43.42
C THR A 81 10.87 -18.88 42.13
N SER A 82 11.06 -19.68 41.08
CA SER A 82 11.26 -19.16 39.73
C SER A 82 9.97 -18.44 39.33
N LEU A 83 9.88 -17.15 39.66
CA LEU A 83 8.84 -16.26 39.17
C LEU A 83 8.83 -16.40 37.65
N ASN A 84 7.74 -16.92 37.11
CA ASN A 84 7.55 -17.02 35.66
C ASN A 84 7.34 -15.61 35.11
N THR A 85 8.44 -14.92 34.86
CA THR A 85 8.44 -13.59 34.27
C THR A 85 8.20 -13.68 32.76
N ILE A 86 7.16 -13.01 32.26
CA ILE A 86 6.83 -12.96 30.83
C ILE A 86 7.21 -11.59 30.28
N ASN A 87 7.79 -11.56 29.08
CA ASN A 87 8.11 -10.32 28.37
C ASN A 87 6.93 -9.86 27.53
N LYS A 88 6.30 -8.74 27.92
CA LYS A 88 5.22 -8.10 27.16
C LYS A 88 5.77 -7.01 26.23
N PRO A 89 5.26 -6.86 25.00
CA PRO A 89 5.73 -5.85 24.06
C PRO A 89 5.40 -4.44 24.53
N VAL A 90 6.34 -3.52 24.30
CA VAL A 90 6.21 -2.08 24.48
C VAL A 90 6.20 -1.45 23.10
N TYR A 91 5.13 -0.73 22.77
CA TYR A 91 4.94 -0.16 21.44
C TYR A 91 5.37 1.31 21.38
N VAL A 92 5.74 1.77 20.18
CA VAL A 92 5.99 3.19 19.92
C VAL A 92 4.66 3.95 19.96
N CYS A 93 4.60 5.00 20.77
CA CYS A 93 3.47 5.91 20.81
C CYS A 93 3.94 7.36 20.66
N ARG A 94 3.02 8.26 20.35
CA ARG A 94 3.23 9.70 20.44
C ARG A 94 2.07 10.40 21.12
N ALA A 95 2.37 11.50 21.82
CA ALA A 95 1.37 12.37 22.42
C ALA A 95 1.68 13.83 22.07
N LYS A 96 0.63 14.66 22.02
CA LYS A 96 0.75 16.09 21.70
C LYS A 96 0.87 16.91 22.98
N ILE A 97 2.00 17.59 23.16
CA ILE A 97 2.30 18.42 24.33
C ILE A 97 2.55 19.85 23.84
N ASN A 98 1.75 20.81 24.30
CA ASN A 98 1.87 22.23 23.89
C ASN A 98 1.97 22.39 22.36
N SER A 99 1.14 21.65 21.62
CA SER A 99 1.11 21.59 20.16
C SER A 99 2.27 20.89 19.45
N VAL A 100 3.22 20.30 20.18
CA VAL A 100 4.36 19.54 19.64
C VAL A 100 4.10 18.04 19.81
N TRP A 101 4.31 17.25 18.77
CA TRP A 101 4.22 15.79 18.85
C TRP A 101 5.48 15.22 19.49
N VAL A 102 5.35 14.32 20.46
CA VAL A 102 6.51 13.75 21.15
C VAL A 102 6.35 12.24 21.18
N SER A 103 7.37 11.53 20.68
CA SER A 103 7.40 10.07 20.73
C SER A 103 7.82 9.56 22.10
N GLY A 104 7.32 8.38 22.45
CA GLY A 104 7.60 7.69 23.70
C GLY A 104 7.17 6.24 23.64
N GLN A 105 6.85 5.67 24.80
CA GLN A 105 6.54 4.25 24.96
C GLN A 105 5.15 4.01 25.54
N LEU A 106 4.42 3.08 24.92
CA LEU A 106 3.17 2.55 25.45
C LEU A 106 3.48 1.42 26.43
N ARG A 107 3.24 1.67 27.73
CA ARG A 107 3.48 0.66 28.76
C ARG A 107 2.34 -0.40 28.76
N PRO A 108 2.64 -1.70 28.68
CA PRO A 108 1.64 -2.76 28.58
C PRO A 108 0.71 -2.88 29.80
N MET A 109 1.16 -2.44 30.98
CA MET A 109 0.36 -2.54 32.21
C MET A 109 -0.68 -1.42 32.39
N LYS A 110 -0.29 -0.20 32.03
CA LYS A 110 -1.10 0.99 32.29
C LYS A 110 -1.89 1.45 31.06
N TYR A 111 -1.52 0.97 29.87
CA TYR A 111 -2.08 1.40 28.59
C TYR A 111 -2.05 2.93 28.42
N VAL A 112 -0.97 3.56 28.92
CA VAL A 112 -0.70 5.00 28.77
C VAL A 112 0.56 5.19 27.97
N CYS A 113 0.57 6.24 27.15
CA CYS A 113 1.77 6.69 26.46
C CYS A 113 2.61 7.54 27.40
N VAL A 114 3.83 7.09 27.67
CA VAL A 114 4.79 7.81 28.49
C VAL A 114 5.78 8.52 27.58
N VAL A 115 5.81 9.85 27.67
CA VAL A 115 6.61 10.73 26.82
C VAL A 115 7.39 11.71 27.69
N SER A 116 8.51 12.22 27.16
CA SER A 116 9.30 13.24 27.85
C SER A 116 9.53 14.49 27.02
N LEU A 117 9.28 15.65 27.62
CA LEU A 117 9.53 16.96 27.02
C LEU A 117 10.08 17.92 28.08
N TYR A 118 11.20 18.57 27.76
CA TYR A 118 11.88 19.52 28.65
C TYR A 118 12.18 18.93 30.05
N ARG A 119 12.75 17.71 30.11
CA ARG A 119 13.09 17.01 31.38
C ARG A 119 11.89 16.63 32.23
N LYS A 120 10.67 16.75 31.71
CA LYS A 120 9.44 16.35 32.38
C LYS A 120 8.83 15.16 31.68
N VAL A 121 8.78 14.04 32.39
CA VAL A 121 8.05 12.84 31.97
C VAL A 121 6.58 13.00 32.32
N SER A 122 5.69 12.66 31.41
CA SER A 122 4.25 12.74 31.61
C SER A 122 3.53 11.55 30.95
N GLU A 123 2.50 11.05 31.62
CA GLU A 123 1.68 9.94 31.15
C GLU A 123 0.40 10.50 30.48
N TYR A 124 0.11 10.05 29.26
CA TYR A 124 -1.04 10.49 28.48
C TYR A 124 -1.98 9.32 28.15
N LYS A 125 -3.28 9.52 28.37
CA LYS A 125 -4.35 8.57 27.99
C LYS A 125 -4.85 8.76 26.56
N GLN A 126 -4.62 9.94 25.97
CA GLN A 126 -4.93 10.24 24.58
C GLN A 126 -3.60 10.30 23.83
N PHE A 127 -3.38 9.32 22.96
CA PHE A 127 -2.14 9.17 22.22
C PHE A 127 -2.40 8.46 20.90
N GLU A 128 -1.38 8.46 20.06
CA GLU A 128 -1.37 7.72 18.80
C GLU A 128 -0.29 6.66 18.86
N ILE A 129 -0.54 5.51 18.25
CA ILE A 129 0.38 4.39 18.16
C ILE A 129 0.95 4.36 16.74
N LEU A 130 2.25 4.09 16.62
CA LEU A 130 2.85 3.89 15.33
C LEU A 130 2.49 2.50 14.81
N MET A 131 1.85 2.45 13.65
CA MET A 131 1.30 1.25 13.04
C MET A 131 1.97 0.99 11.70
N SER A 132 2.29 -0.27 11.43
CA SER A 132 2.61 -0.72 10.07
C SER A 132 1.32 -1.07 9.35
N ILE A 133 1.03 -0.40 8.24
CA ILE A 133 -0.16 -0.68 7.42
C ILE A 133 -0.06 -2.10 6.89
N GLU A 134 -0.93 -3.00 7.34
CA GLU A 134 -0.98 -4.42 6.95
C GLU A 134 0.37 -5.16 7.07
N GLY A 135 1.24 -4.71 7.99
CA GLY A 135 2.58 -5.29 8.12
C GLY A 135 3.46 -5.12 6.87
N SER A 136 3.25 -4.08 6.06
CA SER A 136 4.03 -3.80 4.85
C SER A 136 5.40 -3.13 5.11
N SER A 137 5.54 -2.40 6.21
CA SER A 137 6.74 -1.63 6.52
C SER A 137 7.92 -2.52 6.90
N ARG A 138 9.11 -2.23 6.35
CA ARG A 138 10.36 -2.85 6.78
C ARG A 138 11.10 -1.88 7.69
N LEU A 139 11.05 -2.18 8.98
CA LEU A 139 11.64 -1.35 10.01
C LEU A 139 12.92 -1.96 10.55
N SER A 140 13.91 -1.12 10.78
CA SER A 140 15.17 -1.49 11.42
C SER A 140 15.56 -0.43 12.44
N TRP A 141 16.28 -0.87 13.47
CA TRP A 141 16.86 0.03 14.46
C TRP A 141 18.34 0.21 14.12
N ILE A 142 18.72 1.42 13.73
CA ILE A 142 20.07 1.73 13.26
C ILE A 142 20.80 2.52 14.33
N HIS A 143 22.01 2.07 14.68
CA HIS A 143 22.86 2.75 15.64
C HIS A 143 23.20 4.18 15.17
N LYS A 144 23.07 5.14 16.07
CA LYS A 144 23.32 6.56 15.84
C LYS A 144 24.10 7.14 17.01
N ASN A 145 25.14 7.92 16.68
CA ASN A 145 25.93 8.71 17.63
C ASN A 145 26.09 10.14 17.09
N LYS A 146 26.67 11.07 17.87
CA LYS A 146 26.87 12.47 17.47
C LYS A 146 27.71 12.71 16.19
N TYR A 147 28.48 11.72 15.75
CA TYR A 147 29.38 11.84 14.60
C TYR A 147 28.85 11.19 13.32
N THR A 148 27.84 10.33 13.42
CA THR A 148 27.21 9.71 12.27
C THR A 148 26.11 10.61 11.69
N LEU A 149 25.89 10.55 10.38
CA LEU A 149 24.74 11.21 9.76
C LEU A 149 23.45 10.46 10.11
N ILE A 150 22.31 11.14 10.03
CA ILE A 150 21.01 10.51 10.20
C ILE A 150 20.75 9.64 8.97
N SER A 151 20.40 8.37 9.17
CA SER A 151 20.11 7.46 8.08
C SER A 151 18.89 7.91 7.28
N GLN A 152 18.92 7.70 5.96
CA GLN A 152 17.74 7.79 5.11
C GLN A 152 16.64 6.87 5.66
N GLY A 153 15.39 7.33 5.60
CA GLY A 153 14.22 6.61 6.10
C GLY A 153 14.00 6.76 7.60
N ALA A 154 14.78 7.59 8.30
CA ALA A 154 14.60 7.83 9.73
C ALA A 154 13.19 8.37 10.04
N VAL A 155 12.48 7.69 10.93
CA VAL A 155 11.07 7.96 11.24
C VAL A 155 10.95 9.09 12.25
N THR A 156 10.19 10.11 11.88
CA THR A 156 9.96 11.28 12.74
C THR A 156 8.89 11.02 13.79
N SER A 157 8.98 11.71 14.92
CA SER A 157 7.94 11.67 15.95
C SER A 157 6.64 12.39 15.52
N GLY A 158 6.70 13.19 14.45
CA GLY A 158 5.59 13.98 13.90
C GLY A 158 6.09 15.28 13.27
N ASP A 159 5.15 16.10 12.81
CA ASP A 159 5.43 17.43 12.24
C ASP A 159 5.86 18.42 13.32
N ASN A 160 7.15 18.38 13.64
CA ASN A 160 7.76 19.26 14.62
C ASN A 160 8.83 20.12 13.98
N ILE A 161 8.82 21.40 14.33
CA ILE A 161 9.90 22.34 14.02
C ILE A 161 11.26 21.82 14.51
N LEU A 162 11.24 21.08 15.63
CA LEU A 162 12.44 20.51 16.27
C LEU A 162 12.98 19.25 15.59
N LYS A 163 12.32 18.72 14.54
CA LYS A 163 12.80 17.58 13.74
C LYS A 163 13.29 16.39 14.59
N THR A 164 12.41 15.93 15.48
CA THR A 164 12.70 14.82 16.40
C THR A 164 12.42 13.47 15.75
N TYR A 165 13.26 12.47 16.06
CA TYR A 165 13.13 11.10 15.55
C TYR A 165 12.81 10.12 16.66
N ILE A 166 12.15 9.01 16.32
CA ILE A 166 11.90 7.93 17.28
C ILE A 166 13.21 7.23 17.58
N ALA A 167 13.52 7.08 18.86
CA ALA A 167 14.78 6.50 19.29
C ALA A 167 14.63 5.57 20.48
N ARG A 168 15.56 4.65 20.61
CA ARG A 168 15.70 3.75 21.76
C ARG A 168 17.16 3.49 22.09
N ARG A 169 17.40 2.90 23.25
CA ARG A 169 18.72 2.40 23.67
C ARG A 169 18.55 1.15 24.50
N SER A 170 19.46 0.19 24.38
CA SER A 170 19.52 -0.96 25.29
C SER A 170 19.55 -0.49 26.74
N ALA A 171 18.70 -1.07 27.57
CA ALA A 171 18.65 -0.82 29.00
C ALA A 171 19.37 -1.92 29.75
N ASN A 172 19.87 -1.62 30.95
CA ASN A 172 20.44 -2.62 31.84
C ASN A 172 19.28 -3.42 32.45
N SER A 173 18.79 -4.42 31.73
CA SER A 173 17.72 -5.30 32.22
C SER A 173 18.27 -6.18 33.34
N HIS A 174 17.62 -6.13 34.51
CA HIS A 174 17.93 -7.01 35.63
C HIS A 174 17.01 -8.24 35.70
N ASN A 175 16.22 -8.51 34.63
CA ASN A 175 15.19 -9.56 34.59
C ASN A 175 14.24 -9.54 35.80
N ARG A 176 14.01 -8.34 36.36
CA ARG A 176 13.06 -8.12 37.45
C ARG A 176 11.75 -7.60 36.87
N GLU A 177 10.68 -7.73 37.64
CA GLU A 177 9.41 -7.10 37.29
C GLU A 177 9.60 -5.62 36.93
N GLY A 178 8.97 -5.21 35.85
CA GLY A 178 9.02 -3.84 35.36
C GLY A 178 10.28 -3.47 34.58
N SER A 179 11.30 -4.34 34.53
CA SER A 179 12.51 -4.10 33.75
C SER A 179 12.23 -4.02 32.25
N LEU A 180 12.91 -3.10 31.58
CA LEU A 180 12.80 -2.89 30.14
C LEU A 180 14.04 -3.43 29.45
N THR A 181 13.86 -4.07 28.29
CA THR A 181 15.01 -4.43 27.43
C THR A 181 15.67 -3.20 26.80
N HIS A 182 14.87 -2.20 26.45
CA HIS A 182 15.28 -0.95 25.83
C HIS A 182 14.46 0.19 26.42
N ILE A 183 15.10 1.32 26.64
CA ILE A 183 14.44 2.58 26.98
C ILE A 183 14.14 3.34 25.69
N VAL A 184 12.95 3.92 25.59
CA VAL A 184 12.43 4.52 24.36
C VAL A 184 12.15 6.00 24.60
N GLY A 185 12.26 6.80 23.55
CA GLY A 185 11.95 8.22 23.59
C GLY A 185 12.16 8.89 22.23
N LYS A 186 12.97 9.95 22.23
CA LYS A 186 13.22 10.74 21.02
C LYS A 186 14.69 11.10 20.87
N TYR A 187 15.12 11.29 19.63
CA TYR A 187 16.41 11.85 19.27
C TYR A 187 16.21 13.25 18.69
N THR A 188 16.94 14.23 19.24
CA THR A 188 16.87 15.63 18.83
C THR A 188 18.21 16.01 18.19
N PRO A 189 18.29 16.18 16.86
CA PRO A 189 19.54 16.52 16.18
C PRO A 189 19.97 17.98 16.41
N SER A 190 19.04 18.87 16.75
CA SER A 190 19.31 20.30 16.93
C SER A 190 20.02 20.64 18.25
N GLU A 191 20.08 19.71 19.18
CA GLU A 191 20.66 19.90 20.52
C GLU A 191 22.02 19.20 20.59
N ASN A 192 23.09 19.91 20.93
CA ASN A 192 24.45 19.38 21.12
C ASN A 192 24.92 18.35 20.06
N LEU A 193 24.67 18.62 18.77
CA LEU A 193 24.99 17.72 17.65
C LEU A 193 24.26 16.36 17.67
N GLY A 194 23.20 16.24 18.48
CA GLY A 194 22.38 15.04 18.64
C GLY A 194 22.32 14.55 20.08
N VAL A 195 21.17 14.70 20.72
CA VAL A 195 20.91 14.16 22.06
C VAL A 195 19.70 13.22 22.04
N PHE A 196 19.84 12.08 22.69
CA PHE A 196 18.77 11.13 22.95
C PHE A 196 18.12 11.46 24.28
N HIS A 197 16.81 11.70 24.27
CA HIS A 197 16.00 11.90 25.47
C HIS A 197 15.11 10.68 25.65
N LEU A 198 15.49 9.80 26.57
CA LEU A 198 14.88 8.47 26.75
C LEU A 198 14.25 8.38 28.14
N VAL A 199 13.18 7.59 28.27
CA VAL A 199 12.49 7.41 29.56
C VAL A 199 12.82 6.04 30.15
N ASP A 200 13.28 6.03 31.40
CA ASP A 200 13.56 4.79 32.13
C ASP A 200 12.30 4.11 32.69
N GLN A 201 12.48 2.95 33.31
CA GLN A 201 11.40 2.21 33.97
C GLN A 201 10.74 2.99 35.12
N ASN A 202 11.48 3.89 35.78
CA ASN A 202 11.03 4.71 36.90
C ASN A 202 10.41 6.06 36.50
N ASN A 203 10.21 6.31 35.20
CA ASN A 203 9.71 7.59 34.67
C ASN A 203 10.68 8.78 34.87
N TYR A 204 11.99 8.55 34.81
CA TYR A 204 13.02 9.58 34.71
C TYR A 204 13.48 9.75 33.26
N GLU A 205 13.70 11.01 32.86
CA GLU A 205 14.34 11.32 31.59
C GLU A 205 15.85 11.16 31.73
N LEU A 206 16.43 10.35 30.86
CA LEU A 206 17.87 10.15 30.74
C LEU A 206 18.34 10.70 29.40
N GLN A 207 19.48 11.38 29.42
CA GLN A 207 20.10 11.97 28.24
C GLN A 207 21.34 11.18 27.84
N PHE A 208 21.46 10.88 26.55
CA PHE A 208 22.58 10.15 26.00
C PHE A 208 23.08 10.76 24.68
N GLU A 209 24.33 10.48 24.32
CA GLU A 209 24.95 10.90 23.06
C GLU A 209 24.90 9.82 21.96
N ASP A 210 24.50 8.60 22.34
CA ASP A 210 24.42 7.42 21.48
C ASP A 210 23.14 6.61 21.76
N GLY A 211 22.68 5.91 20.74
CA GLY A 211 21.47 5.09 20.78
C GLY A 211 21.15 4.48 19.42
N GLU A 212 19.89 4.11 19.23
CA GLU A 212 19.35 3.58 17.99
C GLU A 212 18.17 4.44 17.53
N ILE A 213 18.06 4.69 16.24
CA ILE A 213 16.92 5.38 15.62
C ILE A 213 16.10 4.41 14.80
N LEU A 214 14.78 4.62 14.77
CA LEU A 214 13.88 3.83 13.94
C LEU A 214 14.00 4.28 12.47
N VAL A 215 14.23 3.33 11.57
CA VAL A 215 14.42 3.59 10.14
C VAL A 215 13.51 2.67 9.31
N GLU A 216 12.73 3.28 8.44
CA GLU A 216 11.97 2.59 7.39
C GLU A 216 12.84 2.38 6.16
N THR A 217 12.95 1.14 5.69
CA THR A 217 13.65 0.81 4.45
C THR A 217 12.64 0.65 3.32
N GLU A 218 12.79 1.46 2.27
CA GLU A 218 11.93 1.42 1.09
C GLU A 218 12.38 0.33 0.10
N PRO A 219 11.46 -0.42 -0.53
CA PRO A 219 11.77 -1.32 -1.63
C PRO A 219 12.15 -0.56 -2.91
N ILE A 220 12.87 -1.24 -3.80
CA ILE A 220 13.28 -0.70 -5.12
C ILE A 220 12.37 -1.14 -6.25
N THR A 221 11.68 -2.28 -6.12
CA THR A 221 10.78 -2.81 -7.15
C THR A 221 9.76 -3.78 -6.55
N TYR A 222 8.64 -3.92 -7.23
CA TYR A 222 7.59 -4.90 -6.91
C TYR A 222 7.46 -5.96 -7.99
N GLU A 223 7.22 -7.20 -7.57
CA GLU A 223 6.87 -8.31 -8.44
C GLU A 223 5.50 -8.87 -8.02
N VAL A 224 4.52 -8.84 -8.92
CA VAL A 224 3.17 -9.33 -8.63
C VAL A 224 3.05 -10.79 -9.06
N LYS A 225 2.72 -11.65 -8.09
CA LYS A 225 2.53 -13.10 -8.25
C LYS A 225 1.11 -13.53 -7.87
N SER A 226 0.75 -14.74 -8.30
CA SER A 226 -0.46 -15.44 -7.84
C SER A 226 -1.76 -14.65 -8.02
N ILE A 227 -1.90 -13.95 -9.15
CA ILE A 227 -3.04 -13.08 -9.42
C ILE A 227 -4.30 -13.91 -9.67
N LYS A 228 -5.34 -13.66 -8.89
CA LYS A 228 -6.67 -14.27 -9.01
C LYS A 228 -7.70 -13.17 -9.27
N PHE A 229 -8.24 -13.13 -10.48
CA PHE A 229 -9.27 -12.18 -10.88
C PHE A 229 -10.67 -12.68 -10.48
N ASP A 230 -11.45 -11.84 -9.81
CA ASP A 230 -12.87 -12.06 -9.57
C ASP A 230 -13.69 -11.46 -10.71
N ARG A 231 -13.84 -12.23 -11.79
CA ARG A 231 -14.58 -11.80 -12.99
C ARG A 231 -16.08 -11.69 -12.76
N PHE A 232 -16.64 -12.42 -11.80
CA PHE A 232 -18.08 -12.39 -11.53
C PHE A 232 -18.53 -11.08 -10.90
N ARG A 233 -17.66 -10.43 -10.13
CA ARG A 233 -17.89 -9.09 -9.56
C ARG A 233 -17.41 -7.96 -10.47
N GLY A 234 -16.87 -8.27 -11.65
CA GLY A 234 -16.34 -7.29 -12.58
C GLY A 234 -17.44 -6.44 -13.22
N ARG A 235 -17.15 -5.16 -13.43
CA ARG A 235 -18.00 -4.23 -14.19
C ARG A 235 -17.38 -3.96 -15.55
N HIS A 236 -18.20 -3.96 -16.59
CA HIS A 236 -17.77 -3.77 -17.98
C HIS A 236 -18.65 -2.77 -18.72
N PRO A 237 -18.69 -1.47 -18.35
CA PRO A 237 -19.35 -0.46 -19.17
C PRO A 237 -18.77 -0.47 -20.59
N LYS A 238 -19.68 -0.54 -21.58
CA LYS A 238 -19.36 -0.53 -23.01
C LYS A 238 -19.84 0.77 -23.62
N SER A 239 -18.99 1.41 -24.41
CA SER A 239 -19.34 2.56 -25.24
C SER A 239 -19.15 2.20 -26.71
N PHE A 240 -20.23 2.26 -27.49
CA PHE A 240 -20.17 1.98 -28.91
C PHE A 240 -19.39 3.07 -29.65
N LYS A 241 -18.48 2.66 -30.53
CA LYS A 241 -17.63 3.56 -31.30
C LYS A 241 -17.50 3.08 -32.74
N GLU A 242 -17.72 4.00 -33.67
CA GLU A 242 -17.39 3.79 -35.08
C GLU A 242 -15.88 3.94 -35.28
N LEU A 243 -15.26 2.93 -35.88
CA LEU A 243 -13.81 2.80 -36.01
C LEU A 243 -13.30 3.20 -37.39
N GLY A 244 -14.13 3.04 -38.42
CA GLY A 244 -13.79 3.43 -39.79
C GLY A 244 -14.79 2.93 -40.82
N GLN A 245 -14.64 3.39 -42.04
CA GLN A 245 -15.46 3.00 -43.18
C GLN A 245 -14.58 2.59 -44.36
N ALA A 246 -15.05 1.63 -45.15
CA ALA A 246 -14.42 1.23 -46.40
C ALA A 246 -15.47 0.83 -47.43
N ILE A 247 -15.09 0.85 -48.70
CA ILE A 247 -15.93 0.42 -49.80
C ILE A 247 -15.25 -0.78 -50.45
N LEU A 248 -15.97 -1.91 -50.49
CA LEU A 248 -15.55 -3.07 -51.27
C LEU A 248 -16.26 -3.00 -52.63
N LYS A 249 -15.50 -3.05 -53.73
CA LYS A 249 -16.02 -2.94 -55.09
C LYS A 249 -15.47 -4.05 -55.98
N ASN A 250 -16.31 -4.59 -56.85
CA ASN A 250 -15.93 -5.55 -57.88
C ASN A 250 -16.09 -4.92 -59.27
N GLU A 251 -14.97 -4.57 -59.90
CA GLU A 251 -14.91 -4.01 -61.26
C GLU A 251 -14.65 -5.08 -62.33
N GLU A 252 -14.44 -6.34 -61.93
CA GLU A 252 -14.16 -7.45 -62.83
C GLU A 252 -15.44 -8.07 -63.40
N LYS A 253 -15.29 -8.89 -64.45
CA LYS A 253 -16.42 -9.47 -65.21
C LYS A 253 -16.97 -10.78 -64.62
N GLY A 254 -16.77 -11.06 -63.34
CA GLY A 254 -17.22 -12.28 -62.66
C GLY A 254 -17.42 -12.11 -61.15
N LEU A 255 -17.90 -13.17 -60.48
CA LEU A 255 -17.99 -13.20 -59.02
C LEU A 255 -16.58 -13.16 -58.42
N GLN A 256 -16.30 -12.16 -57.57
CA GLN A 256 -14.97 -11.97 -56.99
C GLN A 256 -15.04 -11.90 -55.47
N HIS A 257 -14.03 -12.49 -54.82
CA HIS A 257 -13.76 -12.30 -53.40
C HIS A 257 -13.00 -10.99 -53.21
N VAL A 258 -13.67 -9.97 -52.67
CA VAL A 258 -13.06 -8.66 -52.43
C VAL A 258 -12.74 -8.53 -50.95
N ALA A 259 -11.46 -8.36 -50.65
CA ALA A 259 -10.94 -8.18 -49.29
C ALA A 259 -10.23 -6.84 -49.15
N SER A 260 -10.36 -6.22 -47.98
CA SER A 260 -9.68 -4.98 -47.61
C SER A 260 -9.37 -4.99 -46.11
N VAL A 261 -8.67 -3.98 -45.63
CA VAL A 261 -8.33 -3.81 -44.20
C VAL A 261 -8.71 -2.42 -43.74
N ILE A 262 -9.34 -2.32 -42.57
CA ILE A 262 -9.60 -1.05 -41.91
C ILE A 262 -8.66 -0.93 -40.72
N SER A 263 -7.76 0.06 -40.75
CA SER A 263 -6.92 0.40 -39.61
C SER A 263 -7.66 1.33 -38.66
N TYR A 264 -7.64 1.03 -37.36
CA TYR A 264 -8.26 1.85 -36.34
C TYR A 264 -7.31 2.06 -35.16
N LYS A 265 -7.47 3.20 -34.49
CA LYS A 265 -6.67 3.59 -33.33
C LYS A 265 -7.54 3.75 -32.10
N TYR A 266 -7.05 3.30 -30.96
CA TYR A 266 -7.71 3.50 -29.67
C TYR A 266 -6.70 3.73 -28.56
N GLU A 267 -7.15 4.40 -27.51
CA GLU A 267 -6.39 4.59 -26.29
C GLU A 267 -6.56 3.36 -25.40
N TYR A 268 -5.48 2.62 -25.22
CA TYR A 268 -5.36 1.55 -24.26
C TYR A 268 -4.92 2.13 -22.93
N SER A 269 -5.64 1.83 -21.85
CA SER A 269 -5.19 2.18 -20.50
C SER A 269 -5.26 0.97 -19.57
N VAL A 270 -4.28 0.84 -18.69
CA VAL A 270 -4.30 -0.19 -17.63
C VAL A 270 -3.79 0.39 -16.32
N PHE A 271 -4.54 0.16 -15.26
CA PHE A 271 -4.27 0.59 -13.90
C PHE A 271 -4.51 -0.58 -12.95
N TRP A 272 -3.55 -0.84 -12.06
CA TRP A 272 -3.56 -2.03 -11.18
C TRP A 272 -4.07 -1.74 -9.77
N GLY A 273 -4.54 -0.53 -9.49
CA GLY A 273 -4.86 -0.12 -8.13
C GLY A 273 -3.66 0.46 -7.39
N LYS A 274 -3.88 0.90 -6.16
CA LYS A 274 -2.85 1.52 -5.31
C LYS A 274 -2.31 0.56 -4.26
N GLY A 275 -3.14 -0.34 -3.76
CA GLY A 275 -2.90 -1.14 -2.56
C GLY A 275 -2.77 -0.25 -1.31
N HIS A 276 -3.06 -0.83 -0.15
CA HIS A 276 -2.70 -0.20 1.12
C HIS A 276 -1.26 -0.60 1.47
N GLY A 277 -0.51 0.28 2.12
CA GLY A 277 0.85 -0.06 2.57
C GLY A 277 1.91 -0.19 1.47
N LEU A 278 1.67 0.32 0.26
CA LEU A 278 2.59 0.19 -0.87
C LEU A 278 2.98 1.54 -1.46
N LEU A 279 4.28 1.70 -1.72
CA LEU A 279 4.83 2.90 -2.37
C LEU A 279 4.34 3.00 -3.83
N THR A 280 3.83 4.18 -4.19
CA THR A 280 3.39 4.48 -5.55
C THR A 280 4.57 4.83 -6.46
N GLY A 281 4.49 4.47 -7.74
CA GLY A 281 5.48 4.86 -8.75
C GLY A 281 6.72 3.97 -8.85
N LEU A 282 6.88 2.98 -7.95
CA LEU A 282 7.99 2.03 -8.05
C LEU A 282 7.86 1.14 -9.30
N PRO A 283 8.99 0.75 -9.94
CA PRO A 283 8.98 -0.22 -11.03
C PRO A 283 8.29 -1.51 -10.59
N PHE A 284 7.34 -1.99 -11.38
CA PHE A 284 6.65 -3.24 -11.11
C PHE A 284 6.66 -4.19 -12.31
N VAL A 285 6.66 -5.48 -12.01
CA VAL A 285 6.52 -6.56 -12.99
C VAL A 285 5.33 -7.43 -12.59
N VAL A 286 4.38 -7.57 -13.51
CA VAL A 286 3.24 -8.47 -13.37
C VAL A 286 3.54 -9.77 -14.09
N ILE A 287 3.50 -10.88 -13.37
CA ILE A 287 3.53 -12.20 -13.98
C ILE A 287 2.11 -12.71 -14.06
N LEU A 288 1.53 -12.69 -15.26
CA LEU A 288 0.20 -13.23 -15.49
C LEU A 288 0.23 -14.77 -15.45
N PRO A 289 -0.91 -15.44 -15.13
CA PRO A 289 -0.98 -16.90 -15.09
C PRO A 289 -0.61 -17.61 -16.41
N ASN A 290 -0.69 -16.89 -17.54
CA ASN A 290 -0.29 -17.36 -18.86
C ASN A 290 1.23 -17.24 -19.11
N GLY A 291 2.03 -16.87 -18.10
CA GLY A 291 3.48 -16.66 -18.21
C GLY A 291 3.89 -15.33 -18.85
N THR A 292 2.93 -14.51 -19.31
CA THR A 292 3.25 -13.21 -19.92
C THR A 292 3.66 -12.23 -18.82
N GLN A 293 4.73 -11.48 -19.08
CA GLN A 293 5.23 -10.46 -18.16
C GLN A 293 4.90 -9.06 -18.66
N THR A 294 4.27 -8.26 -17.82
CA THR A 294 3.98 -6.84 -18.10
C THR A 294 4.73 -5.97 -17.12
N LYS A 295 5.53 -5.02 -17.64
CA LYS A 295 6.28 -4.06 -16.83
C LYS A 295 5.54 -2.72 -16.73
N GLY A 296 5.78 -1.94 -15.69
CA GLY A 296 5.33 -0.54 -15.61
C GLY A 296 5.72 0.10 -14.28
N ALA A 297 4.93 1.07 -13.83
CA ALA A 297 5.03 1.65 -12.48
C ALA A 297 3.78 1.33 -11.64
N TRP A 298 3.98 0.94 -10.37
CA TRP A 298 2.90 0.58 -9.45
C TRP A 298 2.01 1.79 -9.17
N ALA A 299 0.69 1.59 -9.08
CA ALA A 299 -0.28 2.66 -8.85
C ALA A 299 -0.21 3.83 -9.84
N VAL A 300 0.39 3.64 -11.02
CA VAL A 300 0.43 4.63 -12.09
C VAL A 300 -0.27 4.03 -13.32
N PRO A 301 -1.29 4.70 -13.89
CA PRO A 301 -1.96 4.21 -15.08
C PRO A 301 -1.00 4.23 -16.26
N ARG A 302 -0.87 3.09 -16.95
CA ARG A 302 -0.14 3.01 -18.22
C ARG A 302 -1.12 3.32 -19.35
N GLN A 303 -0.81 4.32 -20.17
CA GLN A 303 -1.62 4.73 -21.32
C GLN A 303 -0.81 4.59 -22.61
N GLU A 304 -1.42 4.00 -23.63
CA GLU A 304 -0.80 3.77 -24.93
C GLU A 304 -1.82 3.94 -26.05
N VAL A 305 -1.45 4.60 -27.13
CA VAL A 305 -2.28 4.62 -28.34
C VAL A 305 -1.96 3.38 -29.16
N LYS A 306 -2.89 2.43 -29.20
CA LYS A 306 -2.77 1.21 -30.01
C LYS A 306 -3.38 1.43 -31.38
N SER A 307 -2.71 0.91 -32.40
CA SER A 307 -3.19 0.88 -33.78
C SER A 307 -3.33 -0.57 -34.19
N GLU A 308 -4.54 -0.97 -34.54
CA GLU A 308 -4.87 -2.34 -34.97
C GLU A 308 -5.53 -2.30 -36.35
N VAL A 309 -5.57 -3.45 -37.02
CA VAL A 309 -6.18 -3.60 -38.34
C VAL A 309 -7.23 -4.70 -38.29
N ALA A 310 -8.41 -4.44 -38.85
CA ALA A 310 -9.47 -5.42 -39.00
C ALA A 310 -9.61 -5.81 -40.48
N PRO A 311 -9.45 -7.10 -40.83
CA PRO A 311 -9.73 -7.57 -42.18
C PRO A 311 -11.24 -7.55 -42.42
N ILE A 312 -11.64 -7.11 -43.61
CA ILE A 312 -13.02 -7.12 -44.08
C ILE A 312 -13.07 -7.80 -45.44
N GLU A 313 -14.05 -8.68 -45.65
CA GLU A 313 -14.14 -9.47 -46.88
C GLU A 313 -15.58 -9.77 -47.26
N LYS A 314 -15.86 -9.77 -48.57
CA LYS A 314 -17.17 -10.11 -49.11
C LYS A 314 -17.05 -10.61 -50.55
N TYR A 315 -17.88 -11.60 -50.89
CA TYR A 315 -18.10 -11.99 -52.27
C TYR A 315 -19.07 -11.01 -52.95
N LEU A 316 -18.67 -10.45 -54.09
CA LEU A 316 -19.43 -9.45 -54.83
C LEU A 316 -19.61 -9.88 -56.28
N GLU A 317 -20.80 -9.65 -56.83
CA GLU A 317 -21.11 -9.84 -58.24
C GLU A 317 -20.46 -8.75 -59.11
N PRO A 318 -20.27 -8.99 -60.42
CA PRO A 318 -19.62 -8.03 -61.30
C PRO A 318 -20.36 -6.69 -61.32
N GLY A 319 -19.63 -5.59 -61.20
CA GLY A 319 -20.21 -4.25 -61.22
C GLY A 319 -20.97 -3.86 -59.95
N THR A 320 -20.72 -4.53 -58.83
CA THR A 320 -21.35 -4.24 -57.53
C THR A 320 -20.35 -3.74 -56.48
N ALA A 321 -20.86 -3.00 -55.50
CA ALA A 321 -20.09 -2.51 -54.35
C ALA A 321 -20.91 -2.56 -53.07
N VAL A 322 -20.23 -2.56 -51.93
CA VAL A 322 -20.82 -2.52 -50.60
C VAL A 322 -20.03 -1.58 -49.68
N ASN A 323 -20.76 -0.76 -48.92
CA ASN A 323 -20.16 0.06 -47.87
C ASN A 323 -20.04 -0.79 -46.61
N VAL A 324 -18.88 -0.73 -45.99
CA VAL A 324 -18.55 -1.46 -44.77
C VAL A 324 -18.21 -0.46 -43.69
N THR A 325 -18.97 -0.46 -42.60
CA THR A 325 -18.67 0.34 -41.41
C THR A 325 -18.14 -0.57 -40.33
N LEU A 326 -16.92 -0.31 -39.86
CA LEU A 326 -16.32 -1.01 -38.74
C LEU A 326 -16.77 -0.35 -37.45
N CYS A 327 -17.35 -1.13 -36.56
CA CYS A 327 -17.80 -0.67 -35.25
C CYS A 327 -17.15 -1.52 -34.17
N GLY A 328 -16.95 -0.95 -32.98
CA GLY A 328 -16.47 -1.68 -31.82
C GLY A 328 -16.98 -1.06 -30.52
N ASN A 329 -16.82 -1.77 -29.42
CA ASN A 329 -17.16 -1.30 -28.09
C ASN A 329 -15.89 -0.94 -27.33
N LEU A 330 -15.70 0.35 -27.04
CA LEU A 330 -14.73 0.78 -26.05
C LEU A 330 -15.21 0.33 -24.68
N THR A 331 -14.55 -0.69 -24.14
CA THR A 331 -14.93 -1.31 -22.88
C THR A 331 -13.96 -0.86 -21.80
N GLU A 332 -14.48 -0.20 -20.76
CA GLU A 332 -13.73 -0.02 -19.52
C GLU A 332 -14.08 -1.22 -18.62
N SER A 333 -13.07 -1.97 -18.22
CA SER A 333 -13.21 -3.14 -17.37
C SER A 333 -12.66 -2.85 -15.99
N GLU A 334 -13.48 -3.01 -14.96
CA GLU A 334 -13.10 -2.89 -13.56
C GLU A 334 -13.24 -4.27 -12.93
N ILE A 335 -12.12 -4.92 -12.63
CA ILE A 335 -12.09 -6.32 -12.16
C ILE A 335 -11.33 -6.37 -10.83
N PRO A 336 -12.02 -6.70 -9.72
CA PRO A 336 -11.36 -6.97 -8.45
C PRO A 336 -10.40 -8.18 -8.58
N TYR A 337 -9.27 -8.12 -7.89
CA TYR A 337 -8.31 -9.21 -7.87
C TYR A 337 -7.64 -9.34 -6.51
N ASN A 338 -7.20 -10.56 -6.21
CA ASN A 338 -6.31 -10.86 -5.10
C ASN A 338 -4.95 -11.27 -5.67
N ALA A 339 -3.86 -10.73 -5.13
CA ALA A 339 -2.51 -11.05 -5.55
C ALA A 339 -1.53 -11.07 -4.37
N THR A 340 -0.35 -11.64 -4.60
CA THR A 340 0.79 -11.53 -3.69
C THR A 340 1.83 -10.65 -4.33
N ILE A 341 2.17 -9.55 -3.68
CA ILE A 341 3.19 -8.59 -4.14
C ILE A 341 4.47 -8.90 -3.39
N VAL A 342 5.54 -9.14 -4.13
CA VAL A 342 6.88 -9.35 -3.61
C VAL A 342 7.64 -8.03 -3.71
N ALA A 343 7.90 -7.41 -2.56
CA ALA A 343 8.75 -6.23 -2.44
C ALA A 343 10.22 -6.66 -2.41
N ILE A 344 11.03 -6.09 -3.30
CA ILE A 344 12.47 -6.38 -3.41
C ILE A 344 13.24 -5.16 -2.92
N TYR A 345 14.17 -5.37 -2.00
CA TYR A 345 14.95 -4.31 -1.35
C TYR A 345 16.39 -4.20 -1.89
N LYS A 346 17.09 -3.10 -1.58
CA LYS A 346 18.47 -2.84 -2.04
C LYS A 346 19.47 -3.93 -1.62
N ASP A 347 19.22 -4.60 -0.50
CA ASP A 347 20.04 -5.69 0.04
C ASP A 347 19.68 -7.08 -0.55
N GLY A 348 18.72 -7.15 -1.47
CA GLY A 348 18.26 -8.38 -2.10
C GLY A 348 17.25 -9.18 -1.27
N GLU A 349 16.88 -8.73 -0.07
CA GLU A 349 15.81 -9.34 0.70
C GLU A 349 14.46 -9.16 -0.03
N LYS A 350 13.55 -10.12 0.17
CA LYS A 350 12.23 -10.13 -0.44
C LYS A 350 11.16 -10.29 0.63
N ARG A 351 10.10 -9.49 0.53
CA ARG A 351 8.94 -9.59 1.43
C ARG A 351 7.67 -9.77 0.62
N GLU A 352 6.84 -10.71 1.03
CA GLU A 352 5.56 -10.99 0.38
C GLU A 352 4.42 -10.29 1.13
N ILE A 353 3.56 -9.61 0.38
CA ILE A 353 2.41 -8.86 0.89
C ILE A 353 1.18 -9.30 0.11
N ALA A 354 0.15 -9.75 0.81
CA ALA A 354 -1.12 -10.10 0.17
C ALA A 354 -1.96 -8.83 -0.05
N VAL A 355 -2.39 -8.59 -1.29
CA VAL A 355 -3.19 -7.41 -1.66
C VAL A 355 -4.49 -7.81 -2.31
N ARG A 356 -5.53 -7.03 -1.99
CA ARG A 356 -6.83 -7.07 -2.66
C ARG A 356 -7.09 -5.70 -3.25
N ASP A 357 -7.19 -5.62 -4.57
CA ASP A 357 -7.40 -4.34 -5.26
C ASP A 357 -8.22 -4.55 -6.54
N THR A 358 -8.45 -3.48 -7.30
CA THR A 358 -9.22 -3.49 -8.54
C THR A 358 -8.33 -3.09 -9.72
N LYS A 359 -8.27 -3.96 -10.72
CA LYS A 359 -7.65 -3.65 -12.00
C LYS A 359 -8.66 -2.90 -12.88
N ARG A 360 -8.30 -1.72 -13.34
CA ARG A 360 -9.06 -0.95 -14.35
C ARG A 360 -8.33 -1.02 -15.69
N GLU A 361 -9.00 -1.48 -16.72
CA GLU A 361 -8.44 -1.62 -18.08
C GLU A 361 -9.43 -1.12 -19.13
N THR A 362 -8.99 -0.17 -19.95
CA THR A 362 -9.74 0.36 -21.09
C THR A 362 -9.18 -0.22 -22.38
N LYS A 363 -10.04 -0.91 -23.16
CA LYS A 363 -9.64 -1.49 -24.46
C LYS A 363 -10.82 -1.59 -25.44
N MET A 364 -10.52 -1.66 -26.72
CA MET A 364 -11.51 -1.92 -27.77
C MET A 364 -11.86 -3.43 -27.80
N LEU A 365 -13.15 -3.76 -27.74
CA LEU A 365 -13.67 -5.12 -27.82
C LEU A 365 -14.85 -5.18 -28.80
N ASP A 366 -15.34 -6.38 -29.09
CA ASP A 366 -16.54 -6.62 -29.92
C ASP A 366 -16.47 -5.89 -31.27
N ILE A 367 -15.34 -6.02 -31.97
CA ILE A 367 -15.14 -5.39 -33.28
C ILE A 367 -15.95 -6.16 -34.31
N VAL A 368 -16.91 -5.48 -34.94
CA VAL A 368 -17.85 -6.05 -35.91
C VAL A 368 -17.92 -5.13 -37.13
N ALA A 369 -17.84 -5.73 -38.31
CA ALA A 369 -18.05 -5.04 -39.58
C ALA A 369 -19.52 -5.14 -39.98
N TYR A 370 -20.18 -3.99 -40.16
CA TYR A 370 -21.53 -3.88 -40.67
C TYR A 370 -21.50 -3.61 -42.17
N TYR A 371 -22.13 -4.49 -42.93
CA TYR A 371 -22.22 -4.38 -44.39
C TYR A 371 -23.54 -3.73 -44.77
N SER A 372 -23.49 -2.65 -45.55
CA SER A 372 -24.68 -2.03 -46.12
C SER A 372 -25.32 -2.95 -47.18
N PRO A 373 -26.53 -2.64 -47.67
CA PRO A 373 -27.04 -3.27 -48.87
C PRO A 373 -26.06 -3.07 -50.04
N ILE A 374 -25.89 -4.12 -50.84
CA ILE A 374 -25.06 -4.10 -52.04
C ILE A 374 -25.74 -3.18 -53.07
N TYR A 375 -24.96 -2.37 -53.78
CA TYR A 375 -25.44 -1.48 -54.83
C TYR A 375 -24.62 -1.66 -56.11
N TYR A 376 -25.23 -1.39 -57.26
CA TYR A 376 -24.50 -1.43 -58.52
C TYR A 376 -23.65 -0.17 -58.72
N LEU A 377 -22.43 -0.33 -59.21
CA LEU A 377 -21.48 0.76 -59.48
C LEU A 377 -21.96 1.73 -60.56
N HIS A 378 -22.79 1.26 -61.51
CA HIS A 378 -23.19 2.07 -62.66
C HIS A 378 -24.36 3.04 -62.39
N ASN A 379 -25.19 2.76 -61.39
CA ASN A 379 -26.40 3.55 -61.11
C ASN A 379 -26.68 3.79 -59.61
N ASN A 380 -25.83 3.28 -58.71
CA ASN A 380 -26.00 3.33 -57.26
C ASN A 380 -27.35 2.78 -56.74
N SER A 381 -28.05 1.95 -57.54
CA SER A 381 -29.28 1.29 -57.10
C SER A 381 -28.96 0.03 -56.32
N HIS A 382 -29.78 -0.28 -55.31
CA HIS A 382 -29.61 -1.50 -54.52
C HIS A 382 -29.89 -2.76 -55.33
N VAL A 383 -29.07 -3.79 -55.11
CA VAL A 383 -29.27 -5.11 -55.69
C VAL A 383 -30.51 -5.75 -55.03
N PRO A 384 -31.47 -6.30 -55.79
CA PRO A 384 -32.63 -6.97 -55.21
C PRO A 384 -32.19 -8.20 -54.40
N THR A 385 -32.21 -8.11 -53.07
CA THR A 385 -31.96 -9.28 -52.21
C THR A 385 -33.11 -10.27 -52.36
N THR A 386 -32.84 -11.44 -52.94
CA THR A 386 -33.84 -12.51 -53.03
C THR A 386 -33.93 -13.21 -51.67
N THR A 387 -34.97 -12.92 -50.89
CA THR A 387 -35.21 -13.60 -49.60
C THR A 387 -35.63 -15.05 -49.86
N THR A 388 -34.74 -16.02 -49.66
CA THR A 388 -35.10 -17.44 -49.74
C THR A 388 -35.77 -17.89 -48.44
N THR A 389 -37.10 -18.00 -48.43
CA THR A 389 -37.87 -18.57 -47.30
C THR A 389 -37.79 -20.10 -47.35
N THR A 390 -36.91 -20.71 -46.57
CA THR A 390 -36.83 -22.18 -46.46
C THR A 390 -38.07 -22.70 -45.73
N THR A 391 -39.01 -23.30 -46.46
CA THR A 391 -40.18 -23.96 -45.88
C THR A 391 -39.84 -25.43 -45.62
N THR A 392 -39.60 -25.77 -44.35
CA THR A 392 -39.31 -27.14 -43.92
C THR A 392 -40.60 -27.96 -43.97
N THR A 393 -40.70 -28.90 -44.91
CA THR A 393 -41.86 -29.81 -45.01
C THR A 393 -41.58 -31.06 -44.18
N THR A 394 -42.29 -31.22 -43.06
CA THR A 394 -42.15 -32.37 -42.16
C THR A 394 -42.95 -33.55 -42.70
N THR A 395 -42.29 -34.53 -43.33
CA THR A 395 -42.94 -35.79 -43.71
C THR A 395 -42.83 -36.79 -42.57
N ARG A 396 -43.99 -37.17 -42.02
CA ARG A 396 -44.18 -38.13 -40.93
C ARG A 396 -44.09 -39.55 -41.48
N THR A 397 -43.05 -40.29 -41.12
CA THR A 397 -42.97 -41.74 -41.38
C THR A 397 -42.99 -42.49 -40.06
N THR A 398 -44.15 -43.07 -39.77
CA THR A 398 -44.35 -44.10 -38.73
C THR A 398 -43.68 -45.39 -39.16
N SER A 399 -42.70 -45.87 -38.39
CA SER A 399 -42.29 -47.27 -38.40
C SER A 399 -42.21 -47.77 -36.95
N THR A 400 -42.91 -48.88 -36.72
CA THR A 400 -43.05 -49.58 -35.45
C THR A 400 -42.08 -50.75 -35.37
N THR A 401 -41.57 -51.00 -34.15
CA THR A 401 -40.98 -52.25 -33.62
C THR A 401 -39.62 -52.69 -34.21
N SER A 402 -38.62 -53.16 -33.45
CA SER A 402 -38.62 -53.90 -32.19
C SER A 402 -37.24 -53.85 -31.49
N LYS A 403 -37.26 -54.15 -30.19
CA LYS A 403 -36.12 -54.25 -29.24
C LYS A 403 -35.03 -55.21 -29.73
N THR A 404 -33.75 -54.90 -29.48
CA THR A 404 -32.77 -55.82 -28.84
C THR A 404 -31.50 -55.05 -28.40
N THR A 405 -31.30 -55.07 -27.09
CA THR A 405 -30.09 -55.14 -26.23
C THR A 405 -28.72 -54.59 -26.70
N SER A 406 -28.11 -53.82 -25.79
CA SER A 406 -26.81 -53.16 -25.87
C SER A 406 -25.62 -54.09 -25.61
N THR A 407 -24.47 -53.79 -26.24
CA THR A 407 -23.16 -54.01 -25.59
C THR A 407 -22.14 -53.00 -26.10
N THR A 408 -21.54 -52.33 -25.13
CA THR A 408 -20.52 -51.28 -25.17
C THR A 408 -19.17 -51.78 -25.69
N GLN A 409 -18.44 -50.97 -26.48
CA GLN A 409 -16.99 -50.81 -26.34
C GLN A 409 -16.44 -49.56 -27.05
N GLU A 410 -15.96 -48.66 -26.18
CA GLU A 410 -14.83 -47.71 -26.21
C GLU A 410 -14.00 -47.55 -27.51
N ILE A 411 -13.86 -46.29 -27.97
CA ILE A 411 -12.85 -45.85 -28.93
C ILE A 411 -11.94 -44.86 -28.21
N THR A 412 -10.66 -45.21 -28.09
CA THR A 412 -9.55 -44.35 -27.63
C THR A 412 -8.97 -43.54 -28.80
N PRO A 413 -8.44 -42.32 -28.55
CA PRO A 413 -8.03 -41.36 -29.58
C PRO A 413 -6.63 -41.60 -30.15
N ILE A 414 -6.49 -41.32 -31.45
CA ILE A 414 -5.22 -41.36 -32.21
C ILE A 414 -4.43 -40.06 -31.97
N ILE A 415 -3.17 -40.23 -31.56
CA ILE A 415 -2.14 -39.20 -31.31
C ILE A 415 -1.52 -38.76 -32.64
N VAL A 416 -1.29 -37.45 -32.81
CA VAL A 416 -0.55 -36.84 -33.94
C VAL A 416 0.87 -36.48 -33.47
N PRO A 417 1.93 -36.74 -34.28
CA PRO A 417 3.32 -36.74 -33.83
C PRO A 417 3.99 -35.36 -33.74
N GLU A 418 4.96 -35.30 -32.82
CA GLU A 418 5.85 -34.19 -32.46
C GLU A 418 7.04 -34.08 -33.42
N VAL A 419 7.40 -32.85 -33.81
CA VAL A 419 8.56 -32.53 -34.66
C VAL A 419 9.72 -32.08 -33.78
N ILE A 420 10.82 -32.84 -33.85
CA ILE A 420 12.09 -32.59 -33.16
C ILE A 420 12.89 -31.55 -33.94
N THR A 421 13.30 -30.46 -33.27
CA THR A 421 14.36 -29.57 -33.78
C THR A 421 15.52 -29.54 -32.79
N THR A 422 16.62 -30.17 -33.20
CA THR A 422 17.93 -30.15 -32.55
C THR A 422 18.61 -28.79 -32.66
N HIS A 423 19.05 -28.20 -31.54
CA HIS A 423 20.12 -27.20 -31.55
C HIS A 423 21.20 -27.51 -30.52
N LYS A 424 22.43 -27.53 -31.03
CA LYS A 424 23.71 -27.79 -30.37
C LYS A 424 24.05 -26.73 -29.33
N THR A 425 24.54 -27.21 -28.19
CA THR A 425 25.34 -26.48 -27.21
C THR A 425 26.75 -26.21 -27.75
N VAL A 426 27.26 -25.00 -27.50
CA VAL A 426 28.67 -24.63 -27.61
C VAL A 426 29.04 -23.99 -26.26
N ASP A 427 29.91 -24.67 -25.53
CA ASP A 427 30.70 -24.13 -24.44
C ASP A 427 31.77 -23.18 -25.01
N ASP A 428 32.04 -22.07 -24.33
CA ASP A 428 33.38 -21.48 -24.35
C ASP A 428 33.73 -20.79 -23.02
N LYS A 429 34.95 -21.09 -22.57
CA LYS A 429 35.63 -20.67 -21.35
C LYS A 429 36.72 -19.65 -21.73
N HIS A 430 36.88 -18.58 -20.96
CA HIS A 430 38.13 -17.81 -20.71
C HIS A 430 37.80 -16.87 -19.53
N THR A 431 38.41 -16.88 -18.33
CA THR A 431 39.80 -16.89 -17.81
C THR A 431 40.64 -15.66 -18.19
N HIS A 432 40.82 -14.72 -17.24
CA HIS A 432 42.09 -14.10 -16.78
C HIS A 432 41.80 -12.99 -15.75
N ASN A 433 42.36 -13.04 -14.52
CA ASN A 433 43.59 -12.35 -14.04
C ASN A 433 43.42 -10.82 -13.91
N THR A 434 43.92 -10.06 -12.93
CA THR A 434 44.81 -10.25 -11.77
C THR A 434 45.00 -8.87 -11.10
N ASN A 435 45.47 -8.85 -9.85
CA ASN A 435 46.32 -7.81 -9.23
C ASN A 435 45.65 -6.48 -8.78
N ASN A 436 46.14 -5.74 -7.79
CA ASN A 436 47.01 -5.89 -6.60
C ASN A 436 47.11 -4.46 -5.99
N MET A 437 47.74 -4.33 -4.81
CA MET A 437 48.25 -3.09 -4.16
C MET A 437 47.25 -2.24 -3.37
N MET A 438 47.31 -2.24 -2.03
CA MET A 438 48.26 -1.55 -1.11
C MET A 438 48.06 -0.03 -1.01
N SER A 439 47.73 0.44 0.19
CA SER A 439 48.59 1.37 0.94
C SER A 439 48.18 1.45 2.41
N ASP A 440 49.12 1.12 3.28
CA ASP A 440 49.23 1.51 4.68
C ASP A 440 49.46 3.02 4.84
N GLY A 441 49.30 3.52 6.08
CA GLY A 441 49.89 4.79 6.55
C GLY A 441 48.98 5.58 7.51
N GLN A 442 48.92 5.27 8.82
CA GLN A 442 49.77 5.83 9.89
C GLN A 442 49.31 7.24 10.34
N LYS A 443 48.56 7.33 11.45
CA LYS A 443 48.94 7.69 12.85
C LYS A 443 49.40 9.13 13.10
N VAL A 444 48.99 9.59 14.30
CA VAL A 444 49.60 10.55 15.24
C VAL A 444 48.91 11.91 15.33
N GLY A 445 48.54 12.27 16.57
CA GLY A 445 48.30 13.66 16.97
C GLY A 445 47.46 13.84 18.24
N GLU A 446 47.94 13.38 19.40
CA GLU A 446 47.47 13.83 20.72
C GLU A 446 47.85 15.31 20.97
N ASN A 447 47.01 16.02 21.72
CA ASN A 447 47.30 17.10 22.70
C ASN A 447 45.94 17.54 23.28
N HIS A 448 45.51 17.19 24.51
CA HIS A 448 45.93 17.62 25.85
C HIS A 448 45.48 19.05 26.25
N LEU A 449 44.96 19.14 27.49
CA LEU A 449 44.61 20.31 28.34
C LEU A 449 43.25 21.00 28.07
N SER A 450 42.50 21.53 29.04
CA SER A 450 42.10 21.27 30.44
C SER A 450 41.28 22.50 30.88
N ASP A 451 40.32 22.29 31.77
CA ASP A 451 39.77 23.23 32.76
C ASP A 451 39.07 24.55 32.32
N LYS A 452 37.77 24.65 32.63
CA LYS A 452 37.26 25.53 33.71
C LYS A 452 35.74 25.44 33.89
N LYS A 453 35.32 25.00 35.09
CA LYS A 453 34.11 25.46 35.81
C LYS A 453 34.45 26.79 36.51
N PRO A 454 33.51 27.68 36.88
CA PRO A 454 32.58 27.48 38.02
C PRO A 454 31.15 28.04 37.75
N ASP A 455 30.09 27.44 38.33
CA ASP A 455 29.25 27.93 39.46
C ASP A 455 28.48 29.25 39.17
N ALA A 456 27.28 29.55 39.64
CA ALA A 456 26.21 28.90 40.38
C ALA A 456 25.05 29.93 40.45
N SER A 457 23.83 29.48 40.77
CA SER A 457 22.68 30.26 41.27
C SER A 457 22.08 31.31 40.30
N THR A 458 20.76 31.48 40.18
CA THR A 458 19.85 31.84 41.27
C THR A 458 18.40 31.66 40.79
N ILE A 459 17.56 31.09 41.65
CA ILE A 459 16.10 31.12 41.61
C ILE A 459 15.65 32.51 42.11
N PRO A 460 14.56 33.08 41.59
CA PRO A 460 13.52 33.46 42.54
C PRO A 460 12.12 33.01 42.13
N ASP A 461 11.41 32.59 43.17
CA ASP A 461 10.01 32.25 43.24
C ASP A 461 9.06 33.38 42.79
N GLY A 462 7.85 32.96 42.41
CA GLY A 462 6.65 33.59 42.92
C GLY A 462 5.77 34.33 41.91
N ALA A 463 4.69 33.66 41.47
CA ALA A 463 3.32 34.22 41.52
C ALA A 463 2.30 33.17 41.02
N SER A 464 1.37 32.84 41.90
CA SER A 464 0.18 32.01 41.67
C SER A 464 -1.03 32.89 41.24
N PRO A 465 -2.29 32.40 41.25
CA PRO A 465 -3.02 31.98 40.06
C PRO A 465 -4.27 32.85 39.78
N MET A 466 -4.66 33.02 38.51
CA MET A 466 -5.95 33.64 38.16
C MET A 466 -6.56 32.93 36.95
N GLY A 467 -7.81 32.47 37.08
CA GLY A 467 -8.68 32.23 35.92
C GLY A 467 -9.40 30.88 35.84
N VAL A 468 -10.17 30.49 36.87
CA VAL A 468 -11.28 29.51 36.68
C VAL A 468 -12.58 30.20 37.10
N LEU A 469 -13.16 30.98 36.18
CA LEU A 469 -14.50 31.54 36.36
C LEU A 469 -15.10 31.90 34.99
N SER A 470 -15.59 30.90 34.24
CA SER A 470 -16.36 31.20 33.03
C SER A 470 -17.33 30.12 32.51
N VAL A 471 -17.67 29.09 33.29
CA VAL A 471 -18.58 28.03 32.79
C VAL A 471 -19.90 27.95 33.58
N VAL A 472 -19.98 28.55 34.77
CA VAL A 472 -21.18 28.44 35.64
C VAL A 472 -22.21 29.53 35.35
N ILE A 473 -21.83 30.66 34.76
CA ILE A 473 -22.77 31.78 34.48
C ILE A 473 -23.65 31.50 33.25
N VAL A 474 -23.18 30.70 32.29
CA VAL A 474 -23.95 30.40 31.06
C VAL A 474 -25.08 29.40 31.32
N LEU A 475 -24.92 28.47 32.28
CA LEU A 475 -25.96 27.50 32.62
C LEU A 475 -27.11 28.09 33.46
N LEU A 476 -26.84 29.12 34.27
CA LEU A 476 -27.88 29.77 35.08
C LEU A 476 -28.82 30.65 34.26
N ILE A 477 -28.34 31.28 33.17
CA ILE A 477 -29.19 32.10 32.29
C ILE A 477 -30.13 31.21 31.45
N SER A 478 -29.70 29.99 31.08
CA SER A 478 -30.56 29.05 30.36
C SER A 478 -31.69 28.48 31.21
N PHE A 479 -31.50 28.32 32.53
CA PHE A 479 -32.55 27.82 33.42
C PHE A 479 -33.63 28.86 33.74
N VAL A 480 -33.29 30.15 33.76
CA VAL A 480 -34.28 31.23 34.01
C VAL A 480 -35.19 31.46 32.80
N ILE A 481 -34.70 31.24 31.58
CA ILE A 481 -35.50 31.44 30.35
C ILE A 481 -36.45 30.26 30.09
N MET A 482 -36.20 29.06 30.61
CA MET A 482 -37.14 27.92 30.50
C MET A 482 -38.32 27.97 31.50
N ARG A 483 -38.34 28.91 32.46
CA ARG A 483 -39.46 29.05 33.41
C ARG A 483 -40.41 30.22 33.12
N VAL A 484 -40.16 31.00 32.06
CA VAL A 484 -41.03 32.08 31.60
C VAL A 484 -41.19 31.99 30.09
N THR A 485 -41.78 30.89 29.62
CA THR A 485 -42.54 30.78 28.35
C THR A 485 -43.48 29.61 28.45
#